data_AF-A0A7J5YQ53-F1
#
_entry.id   AF-A0A7J5YQ53-F1
#
_cell.length_a   1.000
_cell.length_b   1.000
_cell.length_c   1.000
_cell.angle_alpha   90.00
_cell.angle_beta   90.00
_cell.angle_gamma   90.00
#
_symmetry.space_group_name_H-M   'P 1'
#
loop_
_entity.id
_entity.type
_entity.pdbx_description
1 polymer ?
#
loop_
_entity_poly.entity_id
_entity_poly.type
_entity_poly.pdbx_seq_one_letter_code
_entity_poly.pdbx_strand_id
1 'polypeptide(L)'
;MGAGISGPVRVCVKKSSQERLALKILIDRPKARNEVRLHMMCAHHPNIVQILEVYANSVQFPHESSPSVRKSFSSDTSTRPLHLYRARLLIVMEMMEGASFSTESVSTGTLQKRWPARSLNSQALEHCHSLNIAHRDLKPENLLFKDNSLDAPVKLCDFGFAKIDQGDLMTPQFTPYYVAPQVLEAQRRHQKEKSGIIPTSPTPYTYNKSCDLWSLGVIIYVMLCGYPPFYSKHHSRTIPKDMRKKIMTGSFDFPEDEWSQISEMAKDIVRKLLKVKPEERLTIEGVLDHPWLNCTEALDNVLPSAQMMMDKAVVAGIQQAHAEQLANMRIQDLNVSLKPLNSVNNPILRKRKLLGPKPSDGFFIHDPENGGDDSNVALEKLRDVIAQCILPQAGENEDEKLNEVMYDAWRFNRDCKQLRDGLPGLSWDGRSFSDKVDRLKLAEIVKQAIEEKTNLEESH
;
A
#
# COMPACT_ATOMS: atom_id res chain seq x y z
N MET A 1 23.36 -3.79 -6.72
CA MET A 1 22.23 -4.36 -7.49
C MET A 1 21.29 -5.09 -6.55
N GLY A 2 20.05 -4.63 -6.43
CA GLY A 2 19.05 -5.11 -5.47
C GLY A 2 17.68 -5.33 -6.10
N ALA A 3 16.70 -5.71 -5.28
CA ALA A 3 15.30 -5.75 -5.68
C ALA A 3 14.77 -4.31 -5.76
N GLY A 4 14.59 -3.78 -6.97
CA GLY A 4 13.83 -2.54 -7.17
C GLY A 4 12.39 -2.73 -6.69
N ILE A 5 11.73 -1.64 -6.33
CA ILE A 5 10.42 -1.71 -5.65
C ILE A 5 9.32 -2.30 -6.56
N SER A 6 9.47 -2.14 -7.87
CA SER A 6 8.55 -2.65 -8.89
C SER A 6 9.03 -3.95 -9.56
N GLY A 7 10.30 -4.34 -9.39
CA GLY A 7 10.86 -5.56 -9.97
C GLY A 7 12.39 -5.67 -9.86
N PRO A 8 12.96 -6.88 -10.06
CA PRO A 8 14.39 -7.10 -9.94
C PRO A 8 15.17 -6.40 -11.07
N VAL A 9 16.36 -5.92 -10.72
CA VAL A 9 17.35 -5.39 -11.68
C VAL A 9 18.48 -6.40 -11.85
N ARG A 10 18.84 -6.72 -13.09
CA ARG A 10 19.91 -7.66 -13.45
C ARG A 10 20.93 -7.00 -14.37
N VAL A 11 22.15 -7.50 -14.41
CA VAL A 11 23.10 -7.15 -15.49
C VAL A 11 22.68 -7.90 -16.76
N CYS A 12 22.72 -7.20 -17.89
CA CYS A 12 22.66 -7.78 -19.22
C CYS A 12 23.86 -7.29 -20.04
N VAL A 13 24.15 -7.98 -21.14
CA VAL A 13 25.27 -7.64 -22.02
C VAL A 13 24.75 -7.46 -23.43
N LYS A 14 25.04 -6.32 -24.05
CA LYS A 14 24.70 -6.04 -25.43
C LYS A 14 25.57 -6.91 -26.35
N LYS A 15 24.95 -7.84 -27.09
CA LYS A 15 25.69 -8.86 -27.87
C LYS A 15 26.68 -8.28 -28.88
N SER A 16 26.33 -7.16 -29.52
CA SER A 16 27.16 -6.54 -30.56
C SER A 16 28.39 -5.81 -30.01
N SER A 17 28.29 -5.16 -28.85
CA SER A 17 29.37 -4.35 -28.26
C SER A 17 30.04 -4.99 -27.04
N GLN A 18 29.48 -6.08 -26.50
CA GLN A 18 29.84 -6.65 -25.19
C GLN A 18 29.70 -5.67 -24.01
N GLU A 19 28.98 -4.58 -24.22
CA GLU A 19 28.74 -3.57 -23.20
C GLU A 19 27.80 -4.09 -22.10
N ARG A 20 28.18 -3.86 -20.85
CA ARG A 20 27.39 -4.22 -19.67
C ARG A 20 26.34 -3.15 -19.42
N LEU A 21 25.08 -3.58 -19.27
CA LEU A 21 23.91 -2.72 -19.10
C LEU A 21 23.05 -3.23 -17.95
N ALA A 22 22.19 -2.37 -17.40
CA ALA A 22 21.22 -2.75 -16.38
C ALA A 22 19.87 -3.12 -17.02
N LEU A 23 19.23 -4.18 -16.54
CA LEU A 23 17.95 -4.69 -17.01
C LEU A 23 16.95 -4.73 -15.87
N LYS A 24 15.97 -3.83 -15.86
CA LYS A 24 14.83 -3.87 -14.93
C LYS A 24 13.68 -4.64 -15.55
N ILE A 25 13.10 -5.57 -14.79
CA ILE A 25 12.07 -6.49 -15.27
C ILE A 25 10.78 -6.24 -14.51
N LEU A 26 9.74 -5.75 -15.18
CA LEU A 26 8.43 -5.45 -14.61
C LEU A 26 7.35 -6.35 -15.17
N ILE A 27 6.30 -6.64 -14.39
CA ILE A 27 5.07 -7.23 -14.92
C ILE A 27 4.36 -6.16 -15.75
N ASP A 28 4.01 -6.50 -16.99
CA ASP A 28 3.31 -5.56 -17.87
C ASP A 28 1.91 -5.26 -17.31
N ARG A 29 1.77 -4.05 -16.76
CA ARG A 29 0.56 -3.50 -16.17
C ARG A 29 0.52 -2.00 -16.46
N PRO A 30 -0.67 -1.35 -16.42
CA PRO A 30 -0.79 0.10 -16.62
C PRO A 30 0.17 0.92 -15.74
N LYS A 31 0.37 0.52 -14.48
CA LYS A 31 1.32 1.16 -13.56
C LYS A 31 2.77 1.08 -14.03
N ALA A 32 3.21 -0.10 -14.48
CA ALA A 32 4.57 -0.30 -15.00
C ALA A 32 4.80 0.46 -16.32
N ARG A 33 3.78 0.51 -17.19
CA ARG A 33 3.84 1.34 -18.41
C ARG A 33 3.94 2.83 -18.08
N ASN A 34 3.22 3.28 -17.04
CA ASN A 34 3.31 4.66 -16.59
C ASN A 34 4.69 4.99 -16.00
N GLU A 35 5.25 4.11 -15.15
CA GLU A 35 6.63 4.21 -14.65
C GLU A 35 7.64 4.39 -15.79
N VAL A 36 7.58 3.50 -16.81
CA VAL A 36 8.47 3.59 -17.98
C VAL A 36 8.28 4.91 -18.72
N ARG A 37 7.03 5.31 -18.97
CA ARG A 37 6.72 6.53 -19.71
C ARG A 37 7.30 7.76 -19.02
N LEU A 38 7.10 7.89 -17.70
CA LEU A 38 7.58 9.03 -16.92
C LEU A 38 9.11 9.04 -16.83
N HIS A 39 9.74 7.89 -16.66
CA HIS A 39 11.19 7.79 -16.66
C HIS A 39 11.76 8.22 -18.02
N MET A 40 11.21 7.73 -19.14
CA MET A 40 11.67 8.14 -20.47
C MET A 40 11.50 9.63 -20.74
N MET A 41 10.45 10.27 -20.21
CA MET A 41 10.26 11.71 -20.33
C MET A 41 11.41 12.49 -19.68
N CYS A 42 11.94 12.00 -18.57
CA CYS A 42 13.04 12.64 -17.82
C CYS A 42 14.44 12.12 -18.20
N ALA A 43 14.55 11.01 -18.93
CA ALA A 43 15.82 10.29 -19.16
C ALA A 43 16.86 11.04 -19.99
N HIS A 44 16.52 12.17 -20.58
CA HIS A 44 17.44 13.02 -21.33
C HIS A 44 18.32 13.88 -20.43
N HIS A 45 17.97 14.02 -19.14
CA HIS A 45 18.74 14.80 -18.20
C HIS A 45 20.01 14.04 -17.73
N PRO A 46 21.19 14.67 -17.68
CA PRO A 46 22.45 13.99 -17.34
C PRO A 46 22.45 13.35 -15.94
N ASN A 47 21.66 13.91 -15.01
CA ASN A 47 21.50 13.41 -13.64
C ASN A 47 20.31 12.47 -13.44
N ILE A 48 19.77 11.91 -14.50
CA ILE A 48 18.72 10.88 -14.44
C ILE A 48 19.24 9.66 -15.18
N VAL A 49 19.03 8.46 -14.61
CA VAL A 49 19.50 7.21 -15.23
C VAL A 49 18.87 7.06 -16.61
N GLN A 50 19.69 6.88 -17.63
CA GLN A 50 19.22 6.78 -19.01
C GLN A 50 18.55 5.42 -19.27
N ILE A 51 17.36 5.47 -19.87
CA ILE A 51 16.74 4.31 -20.51
C ILE A 51 17.25 4.25 -21.95
N LEU A 52 17.85 3.13 -22.32
CA LEU A 52 18.37 2.89 -23.66
C LEU A 52 17.31 2.26 -24.55
N GLU A 53 16.66 1.20 -24.06
CA GLU A 53 15.69 0.42 -24.83
C GLU A 53 14.60 -0.14 -23.92
N VAL A 54 13.38 -0.29 -24.44
CA VAL A 54 12.26 -0.92 -23.74
C VAL A 54 11.67 -2.01 -24.61
N TYR A 55 11.57 -3.21 -24.07
CA TYR A 55 10.97 -4.35 -24.75
C TYR A 55 9.73 -4.85 -24.01
N ALA A 56 8.69 -5.18 -24.77
CA ALA A 56 7.49 -5.84 -24.25
C ALA A 56 7.51 -7.30 -24.69
N ASN A 57 7.82 -8.20 -23.76
CA ASN A 57 8.03 -9.61 -24.05
C ASN A 57 7.18 -10.49 -23.13
N SER A 58 6.79 -11.65 -23.62
CA SER A 58 6.20 -12.71 -22.80
C SER A 58 7.32 -13.61 -22.31
N VAL A 59 7.64 -13.56 -21.01
CA VAL A 59 8.78 -14.28 -20.41
C VAL A 59 8.32 -15.03 -19.16
N GLN A 60 8.73 -16.29 -19.04
CA GLN A 60 8.57 -17.11 -17.83
C GLN A 60 9.94 -17.35 -17.22
N PHE A 61 10.12 -16.99 -15.95
CA PHE A 61 11.36 -17.26 -15.21
C PHE A 61 11.32 -18.62 -14.53
N PRO A 62 12.47 -19.30 -14.34
CA PRO A 62 12.54 -20.68 -13.81
C PRO A 62 11.87 -20.91 -12.44
N HIS A 63 11.67 -19.85 -11.64
CA HIS A 63 11.10 -19.94 -10.29
C HIS A 63 9.65 -19.45 -10.19
N GLU A 64 9.03 -19.02 -11.29
CA GLU A 64 7.63 -18.61 -11.26
C GLU A 64 6.72 -19.81 -11.49
N SER A 65 5.77 -20.04 -10.59
CA SER A 65 4.69 -21.00 -10.78
C SER A 65 3.94 -20.66 -12.08
N SER A 66 3.68 -21.64 -12.94
CA SER A 66 2.78 -21.43 -14.08
C SER A 66 1.46 -20.86 -13.57
N PRO A 67 0.88 -19.83 -14.22
CA PRO A 67 -0.42 -19.30 -13.80
C PRO A 67 -1.41 -20.46 -13.74
N SER A 68 -2.10 -20.60 -12.60
CA SER A 68 -3.09 -21.64 -12.39
C SER A 68 -4.12 -21.56 -13.52
N VAL A 69 -4.07 -22.51 -14.45
CA VAL A 69 -5.06 -22.66 -15.50
C VAL A 69 -6.38 -22.93 -14.79
N ARG A 70 -7.23 -21.90 -14.65
CA ARG A 70 -8.65 -22.17 -14.45
C ARG A 70 -9.07 -22.93 -15.70
N LYS A 71 -9.25 -24.24 -15.58
CA LYS A 71 -9.93 -25.06 -16.60
C LYS A 71 -11.34 -24.51 -16.74
N SER A 72 -11.54 -23.49 -17.58
CA SER A 72 -12.81 -23.34 -18.25
C SER A 72 -12.89 -24.52 -19.20
N PHE A 73 -13.72 -25.50 -18.85
CA PHE A 73 -14.15 -26.52 -19.81
C PHE A 73 -14.92 -25.82 -20.92
N SER A 74 -14.22 -25.40 -21.97
CA SER A 74 -14.81 -25.17 -23.29
C SER A 74 -14.36 -26.32 -24.18
N SER A 75 -15.32 -27.07 -24.70
CA SER A 75 -15.18 -28.27 -25.51
C SER A 75 -14.66 -28.02 -26.93
N ASP A 76 -13.82 -27.00 -27.14
CA ASP A 76 -13.29 -26.69 -28.45
C ASP A 76 -11.80 -27.02 -28.52
N THR A 77 -11.45 -27.96 -29.38
CA THR A 77 -10.17 -28.68 -29.38
C THR A 77 -9.14 -28.01 -30.31
N SER A 78 -9.29 -26.70 -30.58
CA SER A 78 -8.46 -26.01 -31.56
C SER A 78 -7.66 -24.80 -31.01
N THR A 79 -7.85 -24.38 -29.76
CA THR A 79 -7.10 -23.27 -29.17
C THR A 79 -5.97 -23.76 -28.25
N ARG A 80 -4.72 -23.63 -28.71
CA ARG A 80 -3.51 -23.79 -27.87
C ARG A 80 -3.62 -22.87 -26.66
N PRO A 81 -3.22 -23.30 -25.44
CA PRO A 81 -3.32 -22.45 -24.26
C PRO A 81 -2.34 -21.27 -24.38
N LEU A 82 -2.87 -20.09 -24.69
CA LEU A 82 -2.12 -18.83 -24.85
C LEU A 82 -1.54 -18.26 -23.53
N HIS A 83 -1.67 -19.00 -22.42
CA HIS A 83 -1.41 -18.53 -21.06
C HIS A 83 -0.15 -19.11 -20.40
N LEU A 84 0.84 -19.58 -21.18
CA LEU A 84 2.08 -20.13 -20.61
C LEU A 84 3.09 -19.06 -20.15
N TYR A 85 2.99 -17.84 -20.66
CA TYR A 85 3.97 -16.78 -20.43
C TYR A 85 3.28 -15.52 -19.91
N ARG A 86 3.85 -14.91 -18.87
CA ARG A 86 3.37 -13.62 -18.38
C ARG A 86 3.99 -12.49 -19.20
N ALA A 87 3.17 -11.50 -19.56
CA ALA A 87 3.65 -10.28 -20.20
C ALA A 87 4.58 -9.50 -19.23
N ARG A 88 5.70 -9.03 -19.76
CA ARG A 88 6.76 -8.32 -19.05
C ARG A 88 7.21 -7.10 -19.85
N LEU A 89 7.58 -6.06 -19.12
CA LEU A 89 8.36 -4.94 -19.64
C LEU A 89 9.81 -5.12 -19.21
N LEU A 90 10.71 -5.13 -20.18
CA LEU A 90 12.15 -5.25 -19.99
C LEU A 90 12.76 -3.88 -20.31
N ILE A 91 13.30 -3.22 -19.31
CA ILE A 91 13.82 -1.86 -19.42
C ILE A 91 15.34 -1.96 -19.37
N VAL A 92 15.99 -1.70 -20.51
CA VAL A 92 17.44 -1.65 -20.62
C VAL A 92 17.88 -0.23 -20.28
N MET A 93 18.75 -0.11 -19.30
CA MET A 93 19.26 1.14 -18.76
C MET A 93 20.78 1.15 -18.77
N GLU A 94 21.37 2.34 -18.70
CA GLU A 94 22.80 2.47 -18.47
C GLU A 94 23.22 1.76 -17.17
N MET A 95 24.42 1.20 -17.16
CA MET A 95 24.98 0.60 -15.95
C MET A 95 25.47 1.68 -14.99
N MET A 96 25.12 1.52 -13.71
CA MET A 96 25.64 2.29 -12.59
C MET A 96 26.56 1.37 -11.80
N GLU A 97 27.87 1.56 -11.93
CA GLU A 97 28.89 0.73 -11.29
C GLU A 97 29.28 1.21 -9.90
N GLY A 98 28.95 2.47 -9.59
CA GLY A 98 29.11 3.06 -8.27
C GLY A 98 28.11 2.50 -7.25
N ALA A 99 28.43 2.72 -5.99
CA ALA A 99 27.55 2.36 -4.88
C ALA A 99 26.29 3.27 -4.88
N SER A 100 25.23 2.87 -4.18
CA SER A 100 24.16 3.83 -3.88
C SER A 100 24.67 4.83 -2.84
N PHE A 101 24.07 6.01 -2.81
CA PHE A 101 24.43 7.05 -1.85
C PHE A 101 24.38 6.54 -0.39
N SER A 102 23.44 5.64 -0.09
CA SER A 102 23.34 4.95 1.21
C SER A 102 24.54 4.05 1.55
N THR A 103 25.07 3.30 0.58
CA THR A 103 26.20 2.37 0.79
C THR A 103 27.55 3.08 0.82
N GLU A 104 27.69 4.16 0.05
CA GLU A 104 28.91 4.96 -0.01
C GLU A 104 29.13 5.77 1.27
N SER A 105 28.04 6.31 1.82
CA SER A 105 28.04 7.03 3.10
C SER A 105 28.58 6.19 4.27
N VAL A 106 28.54 4.86 4.15
CA VAL A 106 28.94 3.90 5.18
C VAL A 106 30.39 3.41 5.01
N SER A 107 30.98 3.56 3.82
CA SER A 107 32.25 2.90 3.49
C SER A 107 33.47 3.82 3.54
N THR A 108 33.31 5.14 3.37
CA THR A 108 34.46 6.05 3.33
C THR A 108 34.10 7.47 3.79
N GLY A 109 35.02 8.15 4.49
CA GLY A 109 34.88 9.56 4.89
C GLY A 109 34.95 10.57 3.74
N THR A 110 34.54 10.18 2.54
CA THR A 110 34.76 10.88 1.27
C THR A 110 33.55 11.71 0.83
N LEU A 111 32.47 11.74 1.61
CA LEU A 111 31.30 12.62 1.36
C LEU A 111 31.71 14.09 1.24
N GLN A 112 32.77 14.46 1.93
CA GLN A 112 33.34 15.80 1.95
C GLN A 112 33.89 16.29 0.60
N LYS A 113 34.45 15.39 -0.22
CA LYS A 113 35.02 15.74 -1.54
C LYS A 113 33.99 15.75 -2.67
N ARG A 114 32.75 15.36 -2.38
CA ARG A 114 31.68 15.15 -3.38
C ARG A 114 30.61 16.24 -3.35
N TRP A 115 31.00 17.47 -3.01
CA TRP A 115 30.17 18.68 -3.13
C TRP A 115 29.33 18.77 -4.42
N PRO A 116 29.82 18.36 -5.61
CA PRO A 116 29.01 18.35 -6.83
C PRO A 116 27.68 17.58 -6.70
N ALA A 117 27.62 16.52 -5.89
CA ALA A 117 26.40 15.76 -5.65
C ALA A 117 25.26 16.60 -5.05
N ARG A 118 25.57 17.66 -4.29
CA ARG A 118 24.58 18.57 -3.67
C ARG A 118 23.79 19.34 -4.74
N SER A 119 24.49 19.86 -5.76
CA SER A 119 23.89 20.63 -6.85
C SER A 119 23.19 19.71 -7.87
N LEU A 120 23.79 18.56 -8.18
CA LEU A 120 23.30 17.63 -9.21
C LEU A 120 21.96 16.95 -8.86
N ASN A 121 21.70 16.68 -7.58
CA ASN A 121 20.42 16.11 -7.13
C ASN A 121 19.26 17.11 -7.31
N SER A 122 19.51 18.38 -7.02
CA SER A 122 18.53 19.45 -7.18
C SER A 122 18.21 19.71 -8.65
N GLN A 123 19.19 19.60 -9.56
CA GLN A 123 18.98 19.73 -11.01
C GLN A 123 18.13 18.59 -11.59
N ALA A 124 18.39 17.34 -11.19
CA ALA A 124 17.55 16.21 -11.61
C ALA A 124 16.08 16.39 -11.17
N LEU A 125 15.88 16.89 -9.95
CA LEU A 125 14.55 17.10 -9.39
C LEU A 125 13.84 18.29 -10.05
N GLU A 126 14.56 19.39 -10.31
CA GLU A 126 14.06 20.56 -11.04
C GLU A 126 13.58 20.16 -12.43
N HIS A 127 14.36 19.36 -13.15
CA HIS A 127 13.96 18.84 -14.45
C HIS A 127 12.64 18.05 -14.37
N CYS A 128 12.50 17.15 -13.39
CA CYS A 128 11.24 16.43 -13.18
C CYS A 128 10.07 17.39 -12.89
N HIS A 129 10.27 18.37 -12.00
CA HIS A 129 9.23 19.31 -11.58
C HIS A 129 8.81 20.26 -12.71
N SER A 130 9.74 20.63 -13.60
CA SER A 130 9.49 21.43 -14.82
C SER A 130 8.60 20.69 -15.82
N LEU A 131 8.73 19.37 -15.91
CA LEU A 131 7.85 18.49 -16.69
C LEU A 131 6.55 18.15 -15.96
N ASN A 132 6.31 18.80 -14.83
CA ASN A 132 5.17 18.57 -13.96
C ASN A 132 5.11 17.13 -13.42
N ILE A 133 6.26 16.49 -13.21
CA ILE A 133 6.40 15.13 -12.66
C ILE A 133 6.93 15.23 -11.24
N ALA A 134 6.21 14.65 -10.28
CA ALA A 134 6.72 14.42 -8.92
C ALA A 134 7.29 13.01 -8.82
N HIS A 135 8.48 12.86 -8.21
CA HIS A 135 9.18 11.57 -8.09
C HIS A 135 8.55 10.68 -7.01
N ARG A 136 8.22 11.26 -5.86
CA ARG A 136 7.51 10.68 -4.70
C ARG A 136 8.22 9.57 -3.93
N ASP A 137 9.38 9.10 -4.39
CA ASP A 137 10.24 8.17 -3.62
C ASP A 137 11.69 8.64 -3.62
N LEU A 138 11.92 9.93 -3.36
CA LEU A 138 13.28 10.47 -3.25
C LEU A 138 13.92 9.99 -1.95
N LYS A 139 15.02 9.24 -2.07
CA LYS A 139 15.76 8.65 -0.96
C LYS A 139 17.19 8.32 -1.37
N PRO A 140 18.14 8.15 -0.42
CA PRO A 140 19.54 7.87 -0.74
C PRO A 140 19.76 6.61 -1.58
N GLU A 141 18.89 5.60 -1.49
CA GLU A 141 18.99 4.37 -2.29
C GLU A 141 18.70 4.59 -3.78
N ASN A 142 17.92 5.63 -4.10
CA ASN A 142 17.54 5.97 -5.47
C ASN A 142 18.49 6.98 -6.12
N LEU A 143 19.54 7.39 -5.40
CA LEU A 143 20.63 8.24 -5.88
C LEU A 143 21.88 7.36 -6.09
N LEU A 144 22.24 7.14 -7.34
CA LEU A 144 23.32 6.21 -7.72
C LEU A 144 24.51 6.95 -8.31
N PHE A 145 25.73 6.59 -7.90
CA PHE A 145 26.94 7.05 -8.57
C PHE A 145 27.17 6.26 -9.86
N LYS A 146 27.56 6.94 -10.93
CA LYS A 146 27.86 6.30 -12.22
C LYS A 146 28.96 5.25 -12.10
N ASP A 147 30.01 5.56 -11.35
CA ASP A 147 31.17 4.71 -11.07
C ASP A 147 31.77 5.09 -9.70
N ASN A 148 32.92 4.48 -9.35
CA ASN A 148 33.58 4.72 -8.05
C ASN A 148 34.57 5.90 -8.06
N SER A 149 34.61 6.70 -9.14
CA SER A 149 35.47 7.88 -9.18
C SER A 149 35.00 8.96 -8.21
N LEU A 150 35.90 9.88 -7.84
CA LEU A 150 35.57 10.99 -6.95
C LEU A 150 34.61 11.99 -7.61
N ASP A 151 34.72 12.16 -8.92
CA ASP A 151 33.92 13.08 -9.74
C ASP A 151 32.73 12.39 -10.43
N ALA A 152 32.41 11.16 -10.02
CA ALA A 152 31.34 10.37 -10.61
C ALA A 152 30.00 11.13 -10.52
N PRO A 153 29.27 11.31 -11.62
CA PRO A 153 27.97 11.97 -11.58
C PRO A 153 26.98 11.13 -10.77
N VAL A 154 26.20 11.81 -9.92
CA VAL A 154 25.04 11.22 -9.24
C VAL A 154 23.84 11.28 -10.17
N LYS A 155 23.11 10.17 -10.25
CA LYS A 155 21.89 10.08 -11.05
C LYS A 155 20.72 9.54 -10.24
N LEU A 156 19.55 10.16 -10.44
CA LEU A 156 18.27 9.73 -9.90
C LEU A 156 17.73 8.52 -10.69
N CYS A 157 17.19 7.55 -9.99
CA CYS A 157 16.59 6.35 -10.55
C CYS A 157 15.26 5.99 -9.85
N ASP A 158 14.56 4.99 -10.40
CA ASP A 158 13.33 4.38 -9.85
C ASP A 158 12.07 5.27 -9.81
N PHE A 159 11.49 5.47 -11.00
CA PHE A 159 10.23 6.21 -11.19
C PHE A 159 8.97 5.38 -10.89
N GLY A 160 9.08 4.27 -10.13
CA GLY A 160 7.95 3.39 -9.82
C GLY A 160 6.81 4.07 -9.05
N PHE A 161 7.12 5.18 -8.39
CA PHE A 161 6.16 6.04 -7.73
C PHE A 161 5.96 7.39 -8.40
N ALA A 162 6.60 7.67 -9.53
CA ALA A 162 6.45 8.96 -10.18
C ALA A 162 5.01 9.16 -10.69
N LYS A 163 4.52 10.41 -10.67
CA LYS A 163 3.21 10.76 -11.24
C LYS A 163 3.25 12.21 -11.75
N ILE A 164 2.52 12.48 -12.84
CA ILE A 164 2.28 13.84 -13.33
C ILE A 164 1.32 14.54 -12.38
N ASP A 165 1.67 15.75 -11.96
CA ASP A 165 0.89 16.56 -11.03
C ASP A 165 -0.27 17.28 -11.72
N GLN A 166 -1.42 16.62 -11.86
CA GLN A 166 -2.62 17.19 -12.50
C GLN A 166 -3.56 17.91 -11.52
N GLY A 167 -3.12 18.18 -10.28
CA GLY A 167 -3.98 18.77 -9.26
C GLY A 167 -5.06 17.81 -8.72
N ASP A 168 -4.89 16.50 -8.91
CA ASP A 168 -5.86 15.46 -8.51
C ASP A 168 -5.24 14.30 -7.70
N LEU A 169 -4.00 14.48 -7.24
CA LEU A 169 -3.20 13.37 -6.72
C LEU A 169 -3.49 13.09 -5.25
N MET A 170 -4.50 12.24 -5.02
CA MET A 170 -4.96 11.85 -3.68
C MET A 170 -4.30 10.57 -3.11
N THR A 171 -3.37 9.91 -3.84
CA THR A 171 -2.77 8.62 -3.42
C THR A 171 -1.42 8.82 -2.71
N PRO A 172 -1.32 8.65 -1.38
CA PRO A 172 -0.05 8.73 -0.66
C PRO A 172 0.82 7.48 -0.93
N GLN A 173 2.02 7.71 -1.48
CA GLN A 173 3.05 6.69 -1.70
C GLN A 173 4.40 7.32 -1.35
N PHE A 174 4.91 7.10 -0.13
CA PHE A 174 6.15 7.74 0.37
C PHE A 174 6.85 6.92 1.46
N THR A 175 8.14 7.18 1.62
CA THR A 175 9.14 6.46 2.45
C THR A 175 9.21 7.04 3.88
N PRO A 176 8.84 6.30 4.96
CA PRO A 176 8.56 6.78 6.33
C PRO A 176 9.42 7.89 6.94
N TYR A 177 10.75 7.83 6.80
CA TYR A 177 11.67 8.81 7.38
C TYR A 177 11.72 10.11 6.56
N TYR A 178 11.37 10.02 5.28
CA TYR A 178 11.36 11.10 4.29
C TYR A 178 9.93 11.55 3.97
N VAL A 179 8.93 11.08 4.75
CA VAL A 179 7.52 11.42 4.55
C VAL A 179 7.23 12.83 5.04
N ALA A 180 6.69 13.65 4.15
CA ALA A 180 6.23 14.98 4.50
C ALA A 180 4.93 14.91 5.36
N PRO A 181 4.70 15.86 6.28
CA PRO A 181 3.54 15.86 7.18
C PRO A 181 2.21 15.70 6.46
N GLN A 182 2.10 16.29 5.27
CA GLN A 182 0.91 16.21 4.44
C GLN A 182 0.47 14.79 4.08
N VAL A 183 1.42 13.87 3.91
CA VAL A 183 1.16 12.48 3.53
C VAL A 183 0.54 11.71 4.70
N LEU A 184 1.02 11.97 5.91
CA LEU A 184 0.50 11.37 7.14
C LEU A 184 -0.91 11.88 7.47
N GLU A 185 -1.20 13.14 7.12
CA GLU A 185 -2.55 13.72 7.22
C GLU A 185 -3.49 13.08 6.18
N ALA A 186 -3.06 12.94 4.93
CA ALA A 186 -3.83 12.31 3.85
C ALA A 186 -4.19 10.85 4.19
N GLN A 187 -3.24 10.07 4.71
CA GLN A 187 -3.49 8.71 5.19
C GLN A 187 -4.51 8.66 6.34
N ARG A 188 -4.40 9.58 7.31
CA ARG A 188 -5.34 9.66 8.44
C ARG A 188 -6.76 9.91 7.95
N ARG A 189 -6.94 10.83 6.99
CA ARG A 189 -8.25 11.12 6.41
C ARG A 189 -8.79 9.94 5.61
N HIS A 190 -7.97 9.31 4.77
CA HIS A 190 -8.42 8.16 3.98
C HIS A 190 -8.80 6.94 4.84
N GLN A 191 -8.12 6.74 5.97
CA GLN A 191 -8.53 5.73 6.97
C GLN A 191 -9.87 6.10 7.62
N LYS A 192 -10.10 7.39 7.92
CA LYS A 192 -11.38 7.89 8.45
C LYS A 192 -12.53 7.79 7.44
N GLU A 193 -12.27 8.11 6.17
CA GLU A 193 -13.22 7.94 5.05
C GLU A 193 -13.61 6.48 4.87
N LYS A 194 -12.64 5.55 4.89
CA LYS A 194 -12.90 4.10 4.85
C LYS A 194 -13.69 3.58 6.06
N SER A 195 -13.61 4.27 7.19
CA SER A 195 -14.43 3.99 8.38
C SER A 195 -15.80 4.71 8.39
N GLY A 196 -16.19 5.37 7.29
CA GLY A 196 -17.49 6.03 7.16
C GLY A 196 -17.59 7.43 7.77
N ILE A 197 -16.47 8.03 8.18
CA ILE A 197 -16.43 9.40 8.73
C ILE A 197 -16.10 10.37 7.60
N ILE A 198 -17.05 11.25 7.25
CA ILE A 198 -16.89 12.26 6.21
C ILE A 198 -15.92 13.35 6.70
N PRO A 199 -14.82 13.64 5.96
CA PRO A 199 -13.90 14.72 6.32
C PRO A 199 -14.59 16.09 6.21
N THR A 200 -14.33 16.97 7.17
CA THR A 200 -14.89 18.34 7.25
C THR A 200 -14.15 19.38 6.41
N SER A 201 -13.14 19.00 5.62
CA SER A 201 -12.31 19.95 4.85
C SER A 201 -12.53 19.76 3.34
N PRO A 202 -12.97 20.80 2.60
CA PRO A 202 -13.32 20.70 1.17
C PRO A 202 -12.12 20.73 0.22
N THR A 203 -10.90 20.93 0.70
CA THR A 203 -9.70 21.06 -0.15
C THR A 203 -9.03 19.70 -0.44
N PRO A 204 -8.94 19.28 -1.72
CA PRO A 204 -8.16 18.11 -2.11
C PRO A 204 -6.67 18.34 -1.81
N TYR A 205 -5.98 17.29 -1.37
CA TYR A 205 -4.59 17.37 -0.89
C TYR A 205 -3.62 17.14 -2.06
N THR A 206 -3.27 18.21 -2.78
CA THR A 206 -2.49 18.16 -4.03
C THR A 206 -1.09 18.73 -3.81
N TYR A 207 -0.15 17.93 -3.27
CA TYR A 207 1.12 18.46 -2.73
C TYR A 207 2.36 17.55 -2.99
N ASN A 208 2.49 16.97 -4.19
CA ASN A 208 3.51 15.94 -4.42
C ASN A 208 4.90 16.48 -4.72
N LYS A 209 5.04 17.61 -5.44
CA LYS A 209 6.35 18.25 -5.65
C LYS A 209 6.95 18.74 -4.33
N SER A 210 6.12 19.28 -3.44
CA SER A 210 6.57 19.68 -2.10
C SER A 210 6.96 18.49 -1.23
N CYS A 211 6.38 17.30 -1.42
CA CYS A 211 6.88 16.09 -0.76
C CYS A 211 8.30 15.76 -1.18
N ASP A 212 8.65 15.87 -2.47
CA ASP A 212 10.02 15.64 -2.93
C ASP A 212 11.01 16.62 -2.25
N LEU A 213 10.60 17.88 -2.07
CA LEU A 213 11.40 18.90 -1.39
C LEU A 213 11.60 18.60 0.10
N TRP A 214 10.59 18.04 0.78
CA TRP A 214 10.76 17.55 2.15
C TRP A 214 11.77 16.39 2.19
N SER A 215 11.62 15.41 1.29
CA SER A 215 12.55 14.28 1.20
C SER A 215 13.98 14.75 0.91
N LEU A 216 14.16 15.77 0.08
CA LEU A 216 15.45 16.41 -0.17
C LEU A 216 16.04 17.02 1.12
N GLY A 217 15.23 17.72 1.92
CA GLY A 217 15.66 18.25 3.21
C GLY A 217 16.13 17.17 4.19
N VAL A 218 15.43 16.03 4.24
CA VAL A 218 15.83 14.88 5.06
C VAL A 218 17.14 14.26 4.55
N ILE A 219 17.31 14.11 3.23
CA ILE A 219 18.56 13.62 2.63
C ILE A 219 19.73 14.54 2.97
N ILE A 220 19.57 15.86 2.82
CA ILE A 220 20.61 16.84 3.16
C ILE A 220 20.97 16.75 4.64
N TYR A 221 19.98 16.66 5.54
CA TYR A 221 20.23 16.49 6.97
C TYR A 221 21.08 15.23 7.25
N VAL A 222 20.67 14.08 6.71
CA VAL A 222 21.40 12.81 6.88
C VAL A 222 22.81 12.89 6.29
N MET A 223 22.99 13.58 5.16
CA MET A 223 24.31 13.77 4.54
C MET A 223 25.27 14.56 5.43
N LEU A 224 24.74 15.55 6.15
CA LEU A 224 25.54 16.46 6.97
C LEU A 224 25.98 15.80 8.28
N CYS A 225 25.08 15.09 8.97
CA CYS A 225 25.37 14.56 10.32
C CYS A 225 25.32 13.02 10.44
N GLY A 226 24.80 12.30 9.45
CA GLY A 226 24.78 10.83 9.41
C GLY A 226 23.60 10.15 10.10
N TYR A 227 22.60 10.91 10.55
CA TYR A 227 21.37 10.37 11.17
C TYR A 227 20.14 11.14 10.69
N PRO A 228 18.93 10.54 10.72
CA PRO A 228 17.72 11.22 10.27
C PRO A 228 17.24 12.28 11.29
N PRO A 229 16.63 13.39 10.83
CA PRO A 229 16.12 14.46 11.69
C PRO A 229 14.96 14.01 12.58
N PHE A 230 14.21 13.00 12.14
CA PHE A 230 13.10 12.41 12.87
C PHE A 230 13.41 10.96 13.20
N TYR A 231 13.79 10.69 14.45
CA TYR A 231 14.00 9.34 14.96
C TYR A 231 13.32 9.13 16.31
N SER A 232 13.02 7.87 16.60
CA SER A 232 12.49 7.36 17.86
C SER A 232 13.55 6.47 18.51
N LYS A 233 13.63 6.53 19.85
CA LYS A 233 14.49 5.61 20.63
C LYS A 233 13.96 4.16 20.59
N HIS A 234 12.68 4.00 20.30
CA HIS A 234 12.03 2.70 20.15
C HIS A 234 11.99 2.28 18.68
N HIS A 235 12.72 1.22 18.36
CA HIS A 235 12.64 0.56 17.06
C HIS A 235 11.32 -0.21 16.98
N SER A 236 10.47 0.13 16.01
CA SER A 236 9.17 -0.52 15.80
C SER A 236 8.97 -0.78 14.31
N ARG A 237 8.24 -1.86 14.00
CA ARG A 237 7.77 -2.18 12.65
C ARG A 237 6.83 -1.11 12.07
N THR A 238 6.24 -0.25 12.90
CA THR A 238 5.37 0.87 12.51
C THR A 238 5.97 2.21 12.97
N ILE A 239 5.66 3.31 12.26
CA ILE A 239 6.16 4.65 12.63
C ILE A 239 5.75 4.91 14.09
N PRO A 240 6.72 5.04 15.02
CA PRO A 240 6.42 5.30 16.42
C PRO A 240 5.61 6.59 16.58
N LYS A 241 4.68 6.61 17.56
CA LYS A 241 3.77 7.76 17.75
C LYS A 241 4.52 9.07 18.01
N ASP A 242 5.64 8.99 18.72
CA ASP A 242 6.57 10.10 18.98
C ASP A 242 7.25 10.58 17.70
N MET A 243 7.76 9.67 16.86
CA MET A 243 8.32 10.03 15.55
C MET A 243 7.27 10.70 14.65
N ARG A 244 6.05 10.15 14.61
CA ARG A 244 4.93 10.77 13.89
C ARG A 244 4.63 12.17 14.41
N LYS A 245 4.61 12.36 15.74
CA LYS A 245 4.38 13.68 16.35
C LYS A 245 5.46 14.67 15.90
N LYS A 246 6.74 14.28 15.97
CA LYS A 246 7.87 15.13 15.53
C LYS A 246 7.75 15.57 14.07
N ILE A 247 7.40 14.65 13.17
CA ILE A 247 7.15 14.97 11.75
C ILE A 247 6.01 15.97 11.63
N MET A 248 4.86 15.68 12.25
CA MET A 248 3.66 16.54 12.16
C MET A 248 3.85 17.93 12.76
N THR A 249 4.75 18.09 13.73
CA THR A 249 5.08 19.40 14.33
C THR A 249 6.33 20.03 13.73
N GLY A 250 7.04 19.35 12.82
CA GLY A 250 8.34 19.79 12.30
C GLY A 250 9.39 19.97 13.39
N SER A 251 9.32 19.18 14.46
CA SER A 251 10.24 19.26 15.60
C SER A 251 11.46 18.38 15.35
N PHE A 252 12.57 19.03 15.03
CA PHE A 252 13.91 18.47 14.92
C PHE A 252 14.90 19.55 15.37
N ASP A 253 16.08 19.14 15.81
CA ASP A 253 17.10 20.03 16.36
C ASP A 253 18.43 19.81 15.62
N PHE A 254 19.42 20.68 15.87
CA PHE A 254 20.79 20.55 15.37
C PHE A 254 21.74 20.42 16.57
N PRO A 255 21.93 19.21 17.13
CA PRO A 255 22.74 19.00 18.33
C PRO A 255 24.19 19.51 18.15
N GLU A 256 24.71 20.24 19.14
CA GLU A 256 26.02 20.91 19.05
C GLU A 256 27.17 19.93 18.80
N ASP A 257 27.09 18.72 19.36
CA ASP A 257 28.12 17.69 19.22
C ASP A 257 28.45 17.38 17.75
N GLU A 258 27.43 17.30 16.87
CA GLU A 258 27.64 17.03 15.44
C GLU A 258 27.49 18.27 14.55
N TRP A 259 26.75 19.29 15.00
CA TRP A 259 26.41 20.44 14.17
C TRP A 259 27.21 21.70 14.46
N SER A 260 28.14 21.67 15.43
CA SER A 260 29.02 22.81 15.71
C SER A 260 29.90 23.22 14.52
N GLN A 261 30.34 22.24 13.73
CA GLN A 261 31.22 22.47 12.56
C GLN A 261 30.44 22.67 11.24
N ILE A 262 29.11 22.54 11.26
CA ILE A 262 28.28 22.68 10.06
C ILE A 262 27.82 24.14 9.94
N SER A 263 28.01 24.72 8.75
CA SER A 263 27.67 26.12 8.47
C SER A 263 26.18 26.42 8.69
N GLU A 264 25.92 27.67 9.09
CA GLU A 264 24.56 28.15 9.28
C GLU A 264 23.75 28.15 7.97
N MET A 265 24.42 28.32 6.83
CA MET A 265 23.81 28.20 5.49
C MET A 265 23.28 26.79 5.22
N ALA A 266 23.98 25.75 5.68
CA ALA A 266 23.53 24.35 5.57
C ALA A 266 22.32 24.08 6.47
N LYS A 267 22.34 24.62 7.70
CA LYS A 267 21.20 24.53 8.63
C LYS A 267 19.98 25.28 8.08
N ASP A 268 20.20 26.41 7.40
CA ASP A 268 19.15 27.25 6.85
C ASP A 268 18.39 26.58 5.70
N ILE A 269 19.08 25.97 4.74
CA ILE A 269 18.41 25.25 3.65
C ILE A 269 17.57 24.08 4.18
N VAL A 270 18.08 23.35 5.18
CA VAL A 270 17.34 22.27 5.85
C VAL A 270 16.08 22.81 6.54
N ARG A 271 16.18 23.91 7.29
CA ARG A 271 15.04 24.55 7.95
C ARG A 271 13.96 25.01 6.96
N LYS A 272 14.37 25.52 5.80
CA LYS A 272 13.44 25.97 4.75
C LYS A 272 12.79 24.79 3.99
N LEU A 273 13.48 23.66 3.85
CA LEU A 273 12.93 22.43 3.24
C LEU A 273 12.03 21.63 4.19
N LEU A 274 12.32 21.63 5.49
CA LEU A 274 11.56 20.88 6.50
C LEU A 274 10.43 21.71 7.16
N LYS A 275 9.88 22.69 6.45
CA LYS A 275 8.67 23.39 6.85
C LYS A 275 7.45 22.48 6.76
N VAL A 276 6.65 22.44 7.83
CA VAL A 276 5.46 21.57 7.93
C VAL A 276 4.44 21.92 6.86
N LYS A 277 4.15 23.22 6.72
CA LYS A 277 3.25 23.76 5.70
C LYS A 277 3.95 23.74 4.33
N PRO A 278 3.40 23.03 3.33
CA PRO A 278 3.96 22.98 1.99
C PRO A 278 4.17 24.34 1.33
N GLU A 279 3.27 25.28 1.57
CA GLU A 279 3.28 26.65 1.01
C GLU A 279 4.38 27.53 1.60
N GLU A 280 4.88 27.21 2.79
CA GLU A 280 6.03 27.89 3.41
C GLU A 280 7.37 27.20 3.07
N ARG A 281 7.32 26.06 2.36
CA ARG A 281 8.48 25.25 2.01
C ARG A 281 9.20 25.86 0.80
N LEU A 282 10.53 25.82 0.83
CA LEU A 282 11.35 26.28 -0.29
C LEU A 282 11.00 25.51 -1.56
N THR A 283 10.77 26.22 -2.68
CA THR A 283 10.56 25.59 -4.00
C THR A 283 11.88 25.07 -4.55
N ILE A 284 11.83 24.28 -5.64
CA ILE A 284 13.04 23.73 -6.24
C ILE A 284 13.93 24.82 -6.85
N GLU A 285 13.33 25.87 -7.40
CA GLU A 285 14.04 27.05 -7.90
C GLU A 285 14.73 27.78 -6.73
N GLY A 286 14.02 27.97 -5.62
CA GLY A 286 14.59 28.56 -4.41
C GLY A 286 15.71 27.71 -3.79
N VAL A 287 15.69 26.39 -3.98
CA VAL A 287 16.80 25.50 -3.62
C VAL A 287 18.01 25.79 -4.51
N LEU A 288 17.85 25.78 -5.84
CA LEU A 288 18.95 26.03 -6.77
C LEU A 288 19.59 27.41 -6.59
N ASP A 289 18.79 28.41 -6.22
CA ASP A 289 19.26 29.77 -5.93
C ASP A 289 19.85 29.90 -4.52
N HIS A 290 19.71 28.89 -3.66
CA HIS A 290 20.13 28.99 -2.28
C HIS A 290 21.65 29.16 -2.17
N PRO A 291 22.14 30.15 -1.40
CA PRO A 291 23.58 30.42 -1.28
C PRO A 291 24.40 29.20 -0.83
N TRP A 292 23.81 28.29 -0.04
CA TRP A 292 24.48 27.05 0.36
C TRP A 292 24.87 26.14 -0.81
N LEU A 293 24.13 26.15 -1.92
CA LEU A 293 24.48 25.38 -3.12
C LEU A 293 25.47 26.11 -4.04
N ASN A 294 25.47 27.44 -4.01
CA ASN A 294 26.25 28.29 -4.91
C ASN A 294 27.58 28.79 -4.29
N CYS A 295 27.78 28.63 -2.99
CA CYS A 295 29.01 29.06 -2.31
C CYS A 295 30.11 28.00 -2.47
N THR A 296 31.23 28.37 -3.11
CA THR A 296 32.42 27.52 -3.29
C THR A 296 33.38 27.55 -2.09
N GLU A 297 33.16 28.46 -1.14
CA GLU A 297 33.95 28.58 0.09
C GLU A 297 33.43 27.61 1.16
N ALA A 298 33.72 26.32 0.99
CA ALA A 298 33.27 25.30 1.92
C ALA A 298 34.00 25.41 3.28
N LEU A 299 33.35 26.01 4.27
CA LEU A 299 33.69 25.85 5.70
C LEU A 299 33.26 24.46 6.25
N ASP A 300 32.45 23.71 5.48
CA ASP A 300 31.97 22.37 5.85
C ASP A 300 32.99 21.24 5.52
N ASN A 301 34.29 21.56 5.58
CA ASN A 301 35.42 20.69 5.20
C ASN A 301 35.76 19.61 6.24
N VAL A 302 34.89 19.31 7.20
CA VAL A 302 34.96 18.07 7.99
C VAL A 302 33.53 17.74 8.36
N LEU A 303 32.88 16.83 7.64
CA LEU A 303 31.54 16.37 8.01
C LEU A 303 31.69 15.26 9.06
N PRO A 304 31.12 15.43 10.28
CA PRO A 304 31.15 14.38 11.29
C PRO A 304 30.39 13.12 10.89
N SER A 305 29.58 13.19 9.82
CA SER A 305 28.88 12.04 9.23
C SER A 305 29.80 10.84 9.00
N ALA A 306 31.03 11.04 8.51
CA ALA A 306 31.98 9.96 8.30
C ALA A 306 32.40 9.20 9.57
N GLN A 307 32.41 9.89 10.72
CA GLN A 307 32.89 9.37 12.01
C GLN A 307 31.76 8.89 12.93
N MET A 308 30.55 9.42 12.74
CA MET A 308 29.41 9.25 13.66
C MET A 308 28.22 8.50 13.05
N MET A 309 28.32 8.00 11.81
CA MET A 309 27.27 7.16 11.22
C MET A 309 26.99 5.98 12.14
N MET A 310 25.72 5.87 12.55
CA MET A 310 25.24 4.81 13.44
C MET A 310 25.70 3.43 12.94
N ASP A 311 25.94 2.52 13.88
CA ASP A 311 26.34 1.14 13.64
C ASP A 311 25.63 0.54 12.40
N LYS A 312 26.35 -0.19 11.55
CA LYS A 312 25.80 -0.77 10.29
C LYS A 312 24.49 -1.50 10.52
N ALA A 313 24.31 -2.10 11.69
CA ALA A 313 23.07 -2.76 12.11
C ALA A 313 21.89 -1.79 12.31
N VAL A 314 22.12 -0.58 12.83
CA VAL A 314 21.10 0.46 13.01
C VAL A 314 20.70 1.07 11.67
N VAL A 315 21.66 1.37 10.79
CA VAL A 315 21.38 1.85 9.43
C VAL A 315 20.64 0.79 8.62
N ALA A 316 21.04 -0.48 8.70
CA ALA A 316 20.33 -1.59 8.06
C ALA A 316 18.93 -1.82 8.67
N GLY A 317 18.78 -1.67 9.99
CA GLY A 317 17.49 -1.76 10.68
C GLY A 317 16.54 -0.63 10.29
N ILE A 318 17.05 0.60 10.13
CA ILE A 318 16.33 1.75 9.57
C ILE A 318 15.92 1.43 8.13
N GLN A 319 16.83 0.94 7.29
CA GLN A 319 16.57 0.59 5.88
C GLN A 319 15.52 -0.54 5.72
N GLN A 320 15.59 -1.57 6.56
CA GLN A 320 14.64 -2.70 6.53
C GLN A 320 13.25 -2.27 7.03
N ALA A 321 13.18 -1.55 8.15
CA ALA A 321 11.93 -0.97 8.64
C ALA A 321 11.32 0.01 7.62
N HIS A 322 12.17 0.72 6.87
CA HIS A 322 11.79 1.67 5.83
C HIS A 322 11.14 0.99 4.61
N ALA A 323 11.73 -0.12 4.13
CA ALA A 323 11.20 -0.90 3.00
C ALA A 323 9.86 -1.59 3.35
N GLU A 324 9.73 -2.08 4.59
CA GLU A 324 8.50 -2.76 5.07
C GLU A 324 7.37 -1.76 5.38
N GLN A 325 7.66 -0.61 5.97
CA GLN A 325 6.65 0.43 6.21
C GLN A 325 6.19 1.11 4.91
N LEU A 326 7.08 1.28 3.93
CA LEU A 326 6.70 1.64 2.56
C LEU A 326 5.66 0.68 1.98
N ALA A 327 5.78 -0.63 2.26
CA ALA A 327 4.83 -1.62 1.80
C ALA A 327 3.46 -1.47 2.49
N ASN A 328 3.44 -1.05 3.76
CA ASN A 328 2.22 -0.91 4.57
C ASN A 328 1.54 0.47 4.43
N MET A 329 2.30 1.51 4.09
CA MET A 329 1.81 2.87 3.80
C MET A 329 1.27 3.00 2.37
N ARG A 330 1.43 1.97 1.53
CA ARG A 330 0.86 1.88 0.19
C ARG A 330 -0.67 1.82 0.27
N ILE A 331 -1.30 2.91 -0.15
CA ILE A 331 -2.65 2.79 -0.68
C ILE A 331 -2.51 2.16 -2.07
N GLN A 332 -2.81 0.86 -2.17
CA GLN A 332 -3.00 0.24 -3.47
C GLN A 332 -4.12 1.02 -4.18
N ASP A 333 -3.87 1.53 -5.39
CA ASP A 333 -4.95 1.93 -6.32
C ASP A 333 -5.73 0.66 -6.73
N LEU A 334 -6.41 0.06 -5.75
CA LEU A 334 -7.44 -0.90 -5.98
C LEU A 334 -8.63 -0.07 -6.45
N ASN A 335 -8.73 0.13 -7.77
CA ASN A 335 -10.02 0.37 -8.39
C ASN A 335 -10.85 -0.90 -8.17
N VAL A 336 -11.44 -1.02 -6.98
CA VAL A 336 -12.38 -2.09 -6.69
C VAL A 336 -13.67 -1.71 -7.40
N SER A 337 -13.86 -2.22 -8.62
CA SER A 337 -15.19 -2.23 -9.20
C SER A 337 -16.01 -3.26 -8.44
N LEU A 338 -17.03 -2.82 -7.72
CA LEU A 338 -18.01 -3.74 -7.15
C LEU A 338 -18.62 -4.54 -8.30
N LYS A 339 -18.65 -5.86 -8.14
CA LYS A 339 -19.38 -6.70 -9.09
C LYS A 339 -20.87 -6.33 -9.01
N PRO A 340 -21.61 -6.38 -10.13
CA PRO A 340 -23.07 -6.25 -10.12
C PRO A 340 -23.69 -7.21 -9.09
N LEU A 341 -24.71 -6.76 -8.35
CA LEU A 341 -25.24 -7.44 -7.16
C LEU A 341 -25.68 -8.90 -7.43
N ASN A 342 -26.11 -9.19 -8.67
CA ASN A 342 -26.48 -10.53 -9.14
C ASN A 342 -25.29 -11.50 -9.29
N SER A 343 -24.07 -10.99 -9.37
CA SER A 343 -22.82 -11.75 -9.58
C SER A 343 -21.90 -11.77 -8.35
N VAL A 344 -22.30 -11.11 -7.27
CA VAL A 344 -21.56 -11.06 -5.99
C VAL A 344 -21.92 -12.28 -5.15
N ASN A 345 -20.89 -13.04 -4.76
CA ASN A 345 -21.04 -14.16 -3.84
C ASN A 345 -20.45 -13.78 -2.46
N ASN A 346 -21.29 -13.20 -1.59
CA ASN A 346 -20.88 -12.73 -0.26
C ASN A 346 -21.79 -13.35 0.83
N PRO A 347 -21.25 -13.89 1.93
CA PRO A 347 -22.04 -14.49 3.02
C PRO A 347 -23.12 -13.58 3.60
N ILE A 348 -22.85 -12.29 3.75
CA ILE A 348 -23.82 -11.30 4.27
C ILE A 348 -24.99 -11.11 3.28
N LEU A 349 -24.70 -11.06 1.97
CA LEU A 349 -25.73 -10.97 0.94
C LEU A 349 -26.55 -12.26 0.85
N ARG A 350 -25.92 -13.43 1.01
CA ARG A 350 -26.64 -14.72 1.10
C ARG A 350 -27.59 -14.73 2.31
N LYS A 351 -27.11 -14.32 3.48
CA LYS A 351 -27.93 -14.22 4.70
C LYS A 351 -29.12 -13.29 4.48
N ARG A 352 -28.94 -12.11 3.89
CA ARG A 352 -30.05 -11.18 3.62
C ARG A 352 -31.05 -11.68 2.57
N LYS A 353 -30.60 -12.42 1.55
CA LYS A 353 -31.49 -13.06 0.57
C LYS A 353 -32.32 -14.20 1.18
N LEU A 354 -31.76 -14.91 2.16
CA LEU A 354 -32.43 -16.01 2.84
C LEU A 354 -33.37 -15.54 3.96
N LEU A 355 -33.09 -14.39 4.59
CA LEU A 355 -33.94 -13.85 5.67
C LEU A 355 -35.22 -13.15 5.19
N GLY A 356 -35.33 -12.79 3.90
CA GLY A 356 -36.47 -12.05 3.35
C GLY A 356 -36.58 -10.60 3.88
N PRO A 357 -37.58 -9.82 3.41
CA PRO A 357 -37.89 -8.51 3.99
C PRO A 357 -38.43 -8.67 5.42
N LYS A 358 -38.02 -7.79 6.34
CA LYS A 358 -38.65 -7.73 7.67
C LYS A 358 -40.08 -7.20 7.52
N PRO A 359 -41.08 -7.76 8.22
CA PRO A 359 -42.38 -7.09 8.35
C PRO A 359 -42.15 -5.71 8.96
N SER A 360 -42.80 -4.70 8.40
CA SER A 360 -42.69 -3.30 8.82
C SER A 360 -43.10 -3.14 10.28
N ASP A 361 -42.31 -2.43 11.09
CA ASP A 361 -42.65 -2.02 12.45
C ASP A 361 -43.94 -1.18 12.46
N GLY A 362 -45.07 -1.87 12.63
CA GLY A 362 -46.38 -1.29 12.94
C GLY A 362 -46.57 -1.27 14.46
N PHE A 363 -46.80 -0.08 14.99
CA PHE A 363 -47.18 0.27 16.36
C PHE A 363 -47.67 -0.87 17.27
N PHE A 364 -46.98 -1.03 18.40
CA PHE A 364 -47.44 -1.79 19.56
C PHE A 364 -48.74 -1.19 20.13
N ILE A 365 -49.78 -2.01 20.26
CA ILE A 365 -50.81 -1.87 21.28
C ILE A 365 -50.82 -3.17 22.08
N HIS A 366 -50.54 -3.02 23.38
CA HIS A 366 -50.62 -4.09 24.37
C HIS A 366 -52.09 -4.49 24.55
N ASP A 367 -52.40 -5.77 24.35
CA ASP A 367 -53.64 -6.39 24.83
C ASP A 367 -53.27 -7.70 25.54
N PRO A 368 -53.48 -7.84 26.86
CA PRO A 368 -53.01 -8.97 27.63
C PRO A 368 -54.08 -10.07 27.65
N GLU A 369 -54.33 -10.74 26.52
CA GLU A 369 -54.94 -12.08 26.47
C GLU A 369 -54.93 -12.59 25.01
N ASN A 370 -54.32 -13.76 24.79
CA ASN A 370 -54.21 -14.58 23.55
C ASN A 370 -53.11 -14.29 22.50
N GLY A 371 -52.15 -15.24 22.40
CA GLY A 371 -51.78 -15.92 21.15
C GLY A 371 -50.75 -15.31 20.18
N GLY A 372 -50.36 -14.04 20.31
CA GLY A 372 -49.50 -13.36 19.32
C GLY A 372 -47.97 -13.52 19.49
N ASP A 373 -47.49 -13.98 20.66
CA ASP A 373 -46.07 -13.92 21.02
C ASP A 373 -45.26 -15.12 20.48
N ASP A 374 -45.87 -16.31 20.41
CA ASP A 374 -45.17 -17.54 20.02
C ASP A 374 -44.82 -17.61 18.52
N SER A 375 -45.58 -16.95 17.63
CA SER A 375 -45.29 -16.99 16.17
C SER A 375 -44.06 -16.15 15.81
N ASN A 376 -43.93 -14.97 16.42
CA ASN A 376 -42.76 -14.12 16.26
C ASN A 376 -41.49 -14.78 16.80
N VAL A 377 -41.59 -15.42 17.97
CA VAL A 377 -40.51 -16.23 18.54
C VAL A 377 -40.17 -17.42 17.62
N ALA A 378 -41.16 -18.11 17.07
CA ALA A 378 -40.94 -19.24 16.18
C ALA A 378 -40.21 -18.85 14.88
N LEU A 379 -40.57 -17.70 14.28
CA LEU A 379 -39.87 -17.14 13.12
C LEU A 379 -38.45 -16.67 13.47
N GLU A 380 -38.26 -16.06 14.64
CA GLU A 380 -36.94 -15.66 15.13
C GLU A 380 -36.00 -16.85 15.26
N LYS A 381 -36.46 -17.96 15.86
CA LYS A 381 -35.64 -19.18 15.99
C LYS A 381 -35.25 -19.80 14.65
N LEU A 382 -36.11 -19.74 13.62
CA LEU A 382 -35.73 -20.17 12.26
C LEU A 382 -34.66 -19.27 11.64
N ARG A 383 -34.74 -17.95 11.87
CA ARG A 383 -33.74 -16.98 11.40
C ARG A 383 -32.38 -17.17 12.07
N ASP A 384 -32.36 -17.59 13.32
CA ASP A 384 -31.13 -17.93 14.06
C ASP A 384 -30.40 -19.14 13.45
N VAL A 385 -31.13 -20.17 13.01
CA VAL A 385 -30.54 -21.32 12.30
C VAL A 385 -29.86 -20.87 11.01
N ILE A 386 -30.53 -20.05 10.19
CA ILE A 386 -29.94 -19.48 8.96
C ILE A 386 -28.68 -18.66 9.27
N ALA A 387 -28.70 -17.89 10.36
CA ALA A 387 -27.54 -17.13 10.80
C ALA A 387 -26.35 -18.04 11.13
N GLN A 388 -26.58 -19.11 11.90
CA GLN A 388 -25.55 -20.07 12.31
C GLN A 388 -25.00 -20.88 11.13
N CYS A 389 -25.82 -21.19 10.12
CA CYS A 389 -25.37 -21.89 8.91
C CYS A 389 -24.45 -21.05 8.01
N ILE A 390 -24.62 -19.71 7.98
CA ILE A 390 -23.93 -18.82 7.03
C ILE A 390 -22.77 -18.06 7.67
N LEU A 391 -22.91 -17.67 8.94
CA LEU A 391 -21.95 -16.89 9.71
C LEU A 391 -21.87 -17.46 11.14
N PRO A 392 -21.24 -18.64 11.34
CA PRO A 392 -21.05 -19.20 12.66
C PRO A 392 -20.19 -18.27 13.52
N GLN A 393 -20.53 -18.12 14.81
CA GLN A 393 -19.70 -17.38 15.75
C GLN A 393 -18.40 -18.17 16.02
N ALA A 394 -17.25 -17.49 16.03
CA ALA A 394 -15.96 -18.14 16.24
C ALA A 394 -15.80 -18.57 17.71
N GLY A 395 -15.70 -19.88 17.97
CA GLY A 395 -15.58 -20.50 19.29
C GLY A 395 -15.56 -22.03 19.20
N GLU A 396 -15.39 -22.72 20.33
CA GLU A 396 -15.34 -24.20 20.37
C GLU A 396 -16.71 -24.83 20.06
N ASN A 397 -16.69 -25.89 19.23
CA ASN A 397 -17.80 -26.73 18.72
C ASN A 397 -18.97 -26.02 18.00
N GLU A 398 -18.71 -25.56 16.76
CA GLU A 398 -19.74 -25.00 15.87
C GLU A 398 -20.95 -25.93 15.62
N ASP A 399 -20.73 -27.24 15.58
CA ASP A 399 -21.77 -28.24 15.32
C ASP A 399 -22.67 -28.46 16.55
N GLU A 400 -22.13 -28.31 17.76
CA GLU A 400 -22.91 -28.34 19.00
C GLU A 400 -23.83 -27.11 19.09
N LYS A 401 -23.31 -25.94 18.73
CA LYS A 401 -24.12 -24.72 18.64
C LYS A 401 -25.19 -24.80 17.56
N LEU A 402 -24.89 -25.42 16.42
CA LEU A 402 -25.88 -25.66 15.36
C LEU A 402 -27.00 -26.59 15.83
N ASN A 403 -26.67 -27.65 16.57
CA ASN A 403 -27.65 -28.56 17.18
C ASN A 403 -28.56 -27.83 18.18
N GLU A 404 -28.00 -26.99 19.06
CA GLU A 404 -28.76 -26.20 20.04
C GLU A 404 -29.75 -25.26 19.35
N VAL A 405 -29.26 -24.46 18.38
CA VAL A 405 -30.09 -23.48 17.67
C VAL A 405 -31.16 -24.17 16.82
N MET A 406 -30.84 -25.32 16.20
CA MET A 406 -31.82 -26.11 15.44
C MET A 406 -32.85 -26.78 16.35
N TYR A 407 -32.46 -27.26 17.52
CA TYR A 407 -33.38 -27.86 18.48
C TYR A 407 -34.43 -26.86 18.97
N ASP A 408 -33.99 -25.63 19.29
CA ASP A 408 -34.89 -24.54 19.65
C ASP A 408 -35.83 -24.23 18.49
N ALA A 409 -35.31 -24.04 17.28
CA ALA A 409 -36.14 -23.79 16.11
C ALA A 409 -37.16 -24.93 15.85
N TRP A 410 -36.75 -26.18 15.99
CA TRP A 410 -37.63 -27.34 15.84
C TRP A 410 -38.75 -27.35 16.90
N ARG A 411 -38.45 -27.01 18.15
CA ARG A 411 -39.44 -27.00 19.25
C ARG A 411 -40.59 -26.03 19.00
N PHE A 412 -40.30 -24.83 18.49
CA PHE A 412 -41.31 -23.80 18.19
C PHE A 412 -41.98 -23.98 16.81
N ASN A 413 -41.48 -24.90 15.98
CA ASN A 413 -41.95 -25.09 14.60
C ASN A 413 -42.29 -26.55 14.25
N ARG A 414 -42.67 -27.37 15.24
CA ARG A 414 -42.94 -28.81 15.06
C ARG A 414 -44.02 -29.12 14.03
N ASP A 415 -44.99 -28.23 13.88
CA ASP A 415 -46.13 -28.42 12.98
C ASP A 415 -45.81 -28.05 11.52
N CYS A 416 -44.69 -27.35 11.28
CA CYS A 416 -44.25 -26.96 9.94
C CYS A 416 -43.95 -28.19 9.08
N LYS A 417 -44.61 -28.27 7.92
CA LYS A 417 -44.48 -29.42 7.03
C LYS A 417 -43.09 -29.49 6.39
N GLN A 418 -42.54 -28.35 5.97
CA GLN A 418 -41.22 -28.28 5.33
C GLN A 418 -40.09 -28.80 6.24
N LEU A 419 -40.16 -28.51 7.55
CA LEU A 419 -39.18 -29.03 8.49
C LEU A 419 -39.35 -30.54 8.73
N ARG A 420 -40.58 -31.03 8.87
CA ARG A 420 -40.87 -32.46 9.08
C ARG A 420 -40.42 -33.33 7.92
N ASP A 421 -40.61 -32.86 6.70
CA ASP A 421 -40.26 -33.61 5.48
C ASP A 421 -38.76 -33.45 5.14
N GLY A 422 -38.16 -32.30 5.42
CA GLY A 422 -36.79 -31.96 5.01
C GLY A 422 -35.69 -32.40 5.97
N LEU A 423 -35.90 -32.30 7.29
CA LEU A 423 -34.86 -32.56 8.30
C LEU A 423 -34.43 -34.04 8.42
N PRO A 424 -35.30 -35.06 8.25
CA PRO A 424 -34.86 -36.45 8.24
C PRO A 424 -33.81 -36.74 7.15
N GLY A 425 -33.88 -36.03 6.01
CA GLY A 425 -32.89 -36.11 4.93
C GLY A 425 -31.53 -35.47 5.24
N LEU A 426 -31.37 -34.90 6.43
CA LEU A 426 -30.11 -34.38 6.99
C LEU A 426 -29.70 -35.13 8.26
N SER A 427 -30.29 -36.30 8.53
CA SER A 427 -30.03 -37.12 9.71
C SER A 427 -30.43 -36.43 11.04
N TRP A 428 -31.50 -35.64 11.04
CA TRP A 428 -32.09 -35.07 12.25
C TRP A 428 -32.99 -36.08 12.97
N ASP A 429 -32.72 -36.35 14.25
CA ASP A 429 -33.48 -37.30 15.07
C ASP A 429 -34.54 -36.64 15.98
N GLY A 430 -34.72 -35.32 15.88
CA GLY A 430 -35.59 -34.53 16.74
C GLY A 430 -34.87 -33.84 17.91
N ARG A 431 -33.58 -34.12 18.12
CA ARG A 431 -32.74 -33.52 19.16
C ARG A 431 -31.38 -33.04 18.64
N SER A 432 -30.77 -33.80 17.74
CA SER A 432 -29.47 -33.48 17.14
C SER A 432 -29.33 -34.10 15.75
N PHE A 433 -28.37 -33.61 14.98
CA PHE A 433 -27.93 -34.26 13.75
C PHE A 433 -26.94 -35.38 14.07
N SER A 434 -27.22 -36.61 13.63
CA SER A 434 -26.32 -37.75 13.85
C SER A 434 -25.11 -37.76 12.92
N ASP A 435 -25.20 -37.04 11.80
CA ASP A 435 -24.14 -36.92 10.78
C ASP A 435 -23.75 -35.46 10.53
N LYS A 436 -22.64 -35.27 9.82
CA LYS A 436 -22.19 -33.94 9.39
C LYS A 436 -23.23 -33.29 8.47
N VAL A 437 -23.71 -32.11 8.87
CA VAL A 437 -24.80 -31.40 8.20
C VAL A 437 -24.29 -30.58 7.01
N ASP A 438 -24.96 -30.72 5.86
CA ASP A 438 -24.86 -29.75 4.79
C ASP A 438 -25.60 -28.46 5.18
N ARG A 439 -24.84 -27.48 5.71
CA ARG A 439 -25.36 -26.22 6.22
C ARG A 439 -26.09 -25.38 5.16
N LEU A 440 -25.74 -25.51 3.87
CA LEU A 440 -26.45 -24.80 2.80
C LEU A 440 -27.81 -25.42 2.54
N LYS A 441 -27.87 -26.75 2.51
CA LYS A 441 -29.13 -27.49 2.35
C LYS A 441 -30.06 -27.29 3.54
N LEU A 442 -29.52 -27.27 4.77
CA LEU A 442 -30.29 -26.93 5.97
C LEU A 442 -30.87 -25.51 5.90
N ALA A 443 -30.06 -24.52 5.52
CA ALA A 443 -30.52 -23.13 5.40
C ALA A 443 -31.65 -22.97 4.37
N GLU A 444 -31.63 -23.73 3.26
CA GLU A 444 -32.70 -23.69 2.25
C GLU A 444 -34.01 -24.32 2.76
N ILE A 445 -33.94 -25.44 3.49
CA ILE A 445 -35.12 -26.08 4.12
C ILE A 445 -35.75 -25.12 5.14
N VAL A 446 -34.94 -24.47 5.97
CA VAL A 446 -35.41 -23.51 6.98
C VAL A 446 -35.99 -22.25 6.32
N LYS A 447 -35.43 -21.82 5.19
CA LYS A 447 -35.99 -20.70 4.41
C LYS A 447 -37.39 -21.02 3.87
N GLN A 448 -37.60 -22.22 3.34
CA GLN A 448 -38.93 -22.67 2.88
C GLN A 448 -39.93 -22.75 4.05
N ALA A 449 -39.47 -23.14 5.24
CA ALA A 449 -40.30 -23.13 6.45
C ALA A 449 -40.71 -21.71 6.90
N ILE A 450 -39.81 -20.72 6.75
CA ILE A 450 -40.14 -19.31 7.00
C ILE A 450 -41.17 -18.82 5.98
N GLU A 451 -40.98 -19.10 4.69
CA GLU A 451 -41.92 -18.71 3.63
C GLU A 451 -43.31 -19.33 3.83
N GLU A 452 -43.40 -20.60 4.24
CA GLU A 452 -44.66 -21.28 4.58
C GLU A 452 -45.39 -20.56 5.72
N LYS A 453 -44.67 -20.17 6.78
CA LYS A 453 -45.26 -19.48 7.93
C LYS A 453 -45.68 -18.05 7.64
N THR A 454 -44.86 -17.27 6.93
CA THR A 454 -45.20 -15.89 6.58
C THR A 454 -46.41 -15.83 5.65
N ASN A 455 -46.55 -16.78 4.72
CA ASN A 455 -47.74 -16.85 3.84
C ASN A 455 -49.02 -17.27 4.58
N LEU A 456 -48.92 -18.04 5.66
CA LEU A 456 -50.07 -18.41 6.51
C LEU A 456 -50.57 -17.20 7.32
N GLU A 457 -49.66 -16.34 7.81
CA GLU A 457 -50.01 -15.12 8.55
C GLU A 457 -50.64 -14.04 7.66
N GLU A 458 -50.31 -13.97 6.37
CA GLU A 458 -50.95 -13.02 5.41
C GLU A 458 -52.34 -13.49 4.93
N SER A 459 -52.72 -14.73 5.21
CA SER A 459 -54.00 -15.34 4.78
C SER A 459 -55.10 -15.37 5.86
N HIS A 460 -54.76 -14.96 7.08
CA HIS A 460 -55.66 -14.76 8.22
C HIS A 460 -55.83 -13.27 8.52
#